data_AF-Q6LCX4-F1
#
_entry.id   AF-Q6LCX4-F1
#
_cell.length_a   1.000
_cell.length_b   1.000
_cell.length_c   1.000
_cell.angle_alpha   90.00
_cell.angle_beta   90.00
_cell.angle_gamma   90.00
#
_symmetry.space_group_name_H-M   'P 1'
#
loop_
_entity.id
_entity.type
_entity.pdbx_description
1 polymer ?
#
loop_
_entity_poly.entity_id
_entity_poly.type
_entity_poly.pdbx_seq_one_letter_code
_entity_poly.pdbx_strand_id
1 'polypeptide(L)'
;KEIVNLLYEILASLIRGNRANCALFSNNLDWLVSKLDRLEASSGILEVLYCVLIESPEVLNIIQENHIKSIISLLDKHGRNHKVLDVLCSLCVCNGVAVRSNQDLITENLLPGRELLLQTNLINYVTSIRPNIFVGRAEGTTQYSKWYFEVMVDEVVPFLT
;
A
#
# COMPACT_ATOMS: atom_id res chain seq x y z
N LYS A 1 19.65 9.27 15.44
CA LYS A 1 18.35 8.69 14.99
C LYS A 1 17.25 8.95 16.00
N GLU A 2 17.45 8.62 17.28
CA GLU A 2 16.47 8.83 18.35
C GLU A 2 16.08 10.30 18.59
N ILE A 3 17.06 11.22 18.71
CA ILE A 3 16.79 12.66 18.90
C ILE A 3 15.93 13.25 17.77
N VAL A 4 16.17 12.82 16.51
CA VAL A 4 15.42 13.35 15.36
C VAL A 4 13.96 12.91 15.40
N ASN A 5 13.69 11.66 15.77
CA ASN A 5 12.31 11.18 15.92
C ASN A 5 11.59 11.90 17.07
N LEU A 6 12.27 12.08 18.21
CA LEU A 6 11.73 12.82 19.36
C LEU A 6 11.40 14.28 19.01
N LEU A 7 12.23 14.94 18.19
CA LEU A 7 11.96 16.29 17.71
C LEU A 7 10.68 16.34 16.86
N TYR A 8 10.45 15.37 15.99
CA TYR A 8 9.22 15.29 15.20
C TYR A 8 7.99 14.91 16.03
N GLU A 9 8.13 14.07 17.04
CA GLU A 9 7.04 13.75 17.98
C GLU A 9 6.62 14.96 18.81
N ILE A 10 7.60 15.74 19.31
CA ILE A 10 7.32 17.00 20.01
C ILE A 10 6.65 17.99 19.05
N LEU A 11 7.14 18.09 17.81
CA LEU A 11 6.54 18.95 16.80
C LEU A 11 5.08 18.56 16.51
N ALA A 12 4.80 17.27 16.33
CA ALA A 12 3.44 16.78 16.14
C ALA A 12 2.55 17.11 17.35
N SER A 13 3.07 16.98 18.56
CA SER A 13 2.37 17.31 19.80
C SER A 13 2.03 18.80 19.94
N LEU A 14 2.88 19.69 19.42
CA LEU A 14 2.65 21.15 19.42
C LEU A 14 1.63 21.60 18.36
N ILE A 15 1.45 20.80 17.31
CA ILE A 15 0.55 21.09 16.19
C ILE A 15 -0.85 20.51 16.46
N ARG A 16 -0.91 19.32 17.08
CA ARG A 16 -2.16 18.63 17.41
C ARG A 16 -3.06 19.51 18.28
N GLY A 17 -4.31 19.72 17.84
CA GLY A 17 -5.28 20.56 18.55
C GLY A 17 -5.05 22.07 18.46
N ASN A 18 -4.11 22.56 17.64
CA ASN A 18 -3.83 23.99 17.50
C ASN A 18 -3.85 24.47 16.04
N ARG A 19 -5.03 24.90 15.58
CA ARG A 19 -5.25 25.42 14.23
C ARG A 19 -4.35 26.61 13.84
N ALA A 20 -3.96 27.46 14.79
CA ALA A 20 -3.07 28.59 14.50
C ALA A 20 -1.66 28.12 14.13
N ASN A 21 -1.15 27.09 14.84
CA ASN A 21 0.14 26.48 14.52
C ASN A 21 0.09 25.74 13.17
N CYS A 22 -1.02 25.09 12.84
CA CYS A 22 -1.20 24.42 11.54
C CYS A 22 -1.20 25.41 10.36
N ALA A 23 -1.85 26.56 10.52
CA ALA A 23 -1.88 27.60 9.48
C ALA A 23 -0.48 28.18 9.18
N LEU A 24 0.43 28.19 10.16
CA LEU A 24 1.82 28.58 9.92
C LEU A 24 2.59 27.49 9.16
N PHE A 25 2.20 26.21 9.35
CA PHE A 25 2.81 25.06 8.70
C PHE A 25 2.32 24.81 7.28
N SER A 26 1.14 25.32 6.90
CA SER A 26 0.57 25.14 5.56
C SER A 26 1.52 25.62 4.45
N ASN A 27 2.28 26.68 4.71
CA ASN A 27 3.25 27.25 3.76
C ASN A 27 4.53 26.40 3.62
N ASN A 28 4.77 25.47 4.54
CA ASN A 28 5.96 24.60 4.56
C ASN A 28 5.62 23.15 4.18
N LEU A 29 4.44 22.89 3.62
CA LEU A 29 3.98 21.55 3.26
C LEU A 29 4.93 20.86 2.26
N ASP A 30 5.32 21.57 1.20
CA ASP A 30 6.23 21.06 0.16
C ASP A 30 7.57 20.61 0.77
N TRP A 31 8.09 21.39 1.73
CA TRP A 31 9.29 21.02 2.45
C TRP A 31 9.08 19.74 3.28
N LEU A 32 7.95 19.61 3.97
CA LEU A 32 7.65 18.44 4.79
C LEU A 32 7.51 17.18 3.93
N VAL A 33 6.83 17.27 2.79
CA VAL A 33 6.71 16.18 1.81
C VAL A 33 8.07 15.81 1.20
N SER A 34 8.93 16.80 0.92
CA SER A 34 10.31 16.52 0.44
C SER A 34 11.16 15.76 1.46
N LYS A 35 10.87 15.89 2.76
CA LYS A 35 11.59 15.17 3.83
C LYS A 35 11.04 13.77 4.06
N LEU A 36 9.82 13.46 3.64
CA LEU A 36 9.24 12.11 3.71
C LEU A 36 10.02 11.09 2.87
N ASP A 37 10.68 11.52 1.79
CA ASP A 37 11.57 10.66 1.00
C ASP A 37 12.80 10.15 1.77
N ARG A 38 13.14 10.77 2.92
CA ARG A 38 14.25 10.32 3.77
C ARG A 38 13.74 9.25 4.73
N LEU A 39 14.13 8.00 4.49
CA LEU A 39 13.69 6.81 5.22
C LEU A 39 13.84 6.89 6.76
N GLU A 40 14.81 7.66 7.25
CA GLU A 40 15.28 7.63 8.65
C GLU A 40 14.34 8.28 9.68
N ALA A 41 13.38 9.11 9.25
CA ALA A 41 12.47 9.85 10.15
C ALA A 41 10.99 9.81 9.72
N SER A 42 10.65 8.87 8.83
CA SER A 42 9.34 8.77 8.18
C SER A 42 8.15 8.70 9.15
N SER A 43 8.25 7.97 10.27
CA SER A 43 7.12 7.84 11.23
C SER A 43 6.76 9.17 11.89
N GLY A 44 7.75 9.93 12.37
CA GLY A 44 7.51 11.21 13.04
C GLY A 44 7.02 12.28 12.06
N ILE A 45 7.60 12.33 10.86
CA ILE A 45 7.18 13.29 9.82
C ILE A 45 5.75 12.99 9.33
N LEU A 46 5.41 11.70 9.16
CA LEU A 46 4.06 11.29 8.76
C LEU A 46 3.02 11.65 9.83
N GLU A 47 3.38 11.59 11.10
CA GLU A 47 2.51 12.01 12.20
C GLU A 47 2.30 13.53 12.22
N VAL A 48 3.34 14.32 11.93
CA VAL A 48 3.20 15.77 11.75
C VAL A 48 2.28 16.07 10.56
N LEU A 49 2.48 15.41 9.41
CA LEU A 49 1.63 15.58 8.23
C LEU A 49 0.16 15.26 8.57
N TYR A 50 -0.08 14.14 9.24
CA TYR A 50 -1.41 13.74 9.68
C TYR A 50 -2.08 14.79 10.57
N CYS A 51 -1.36 15.33 11.56
CA CYS A 51 -1.90 16.38 12.44
C CYS A 51 -2.25 17.66 11.67
N VAL A 52 -1.40 18.07 10.71
CA VAL A 52 -1.64 19.27 9.90
C VAL A 52 -2.91 19.11 9.03
N LEU A 53 -3.11 17.92 8.44
CA LEU A 53 -4.25 17.64 7.55
C LEU A 53 -5.61 17.62 8.26
N ILE A 54 -5.64 17.18 9.52
CA ILE A 54 -6.89 17.10 10.31
C ILE A 54 -7.32 18.48 10.80
N GLU A 55 -6.36 19.26 11.28
CA GLU A 55 -6.63 20.51 12.00
C GLU A 55 -6.82 21.71 11.06
N SER A 56 -6.26 21.66 9.85
CA SER A 56 -6.33 22.77 8.87
C SER A 56 -6.87 22.30 7.52
N PRO A 57 -8.18 22.49 7.25
CA PRO A 57 -8.74 22.19 5.94
C PRO A 57 -8.16 23.04 4.82
N GLU A 58 -7.55 24.19 5.15
CA GLU A 58 -6.88 25.08 4.19
C GLU A 58 -5.70 24.40 3.52
N VAL A 59 -5.00 23.50 4.23
CA VAL A 59 -3.86 22.75 3.70
C VAL A 59 -4.29 21.84 2.56
N LEU A 60 -5.50 21.27 2.62
CA LEU A 60 -6.02 20.36 1.60
C LEU A 60 -6.18 21.04 0.24
N ASN A 61 -6.41 22.36 0.23
CA ASN A 61 -6.53 23.14 -1.00
C ASN A 61 -5.16 23.41 -1.66
N ILE A 62 -4.05 23.26 -0.93
CA ILE A 62 -2.68 23.49 -1.41
C ILE A 62 -2.09 22.20 -2.00
N ILE A 63 -2.71 21.05 -1.74
CA ILE A 63 -2.19 19.75 -2.15
C ILE A 63 -2.24 19.59 -3.65
N GLN A 64 -1.10 19.16 -4.19
CA GLN A 64 -0.91 18.90 -5.60
C GLN A 64 -0.70 17.41 -5.84
N GLU A 65 -0.85 16.99 -7.10
CA GLU A 65 -0.63 15.61 -7.54
C GLU A 65 0.75 15.07 -7.15
N ASN A 66 1.79 15.92 -7.21
CA ASN A 66 3.15 15.54 -6.82
C ASN A 66 3.23 15.11 -5.35
N HIS A 67 2.50 15.77 -4.45
CA HIS A 67 2.47 15.41 -3.03
C HIS A 67 1.82 14.04 -2.83
N ILE A 68 0.72 13.76 -3.55
CA ILE A 68 0.02 12.47 -3.48
C ILE A 68 0.91 11.36 -4.03
N LYS A 69 1.59 11.57 -5.17
CA LYS A 69 2.57 10.61 -5.72
C LYS A 69 3.70 10.32 -4.72
N SER A 70 4.26 11.34 -4.08
CA SER A 70 5.27 11.15 -3.03
C SER A 70 4.74 10.32 -1.87
N ILE A 71 3.54 10.62 -1.36
CA ILE A 71 2.90 9.85 -0.27
C ILE A 71 2.65 8.40 -0.68
N ILE A 72 2.16 8.15 -1.90
CA ILE A 72 1.94 6.78 -2.42
C ILE A 72 3.27 6.04 -2.55
N SER A 73 4.35 6.70 -2.99
CA SER A 73 5.68 6.08 -3.06
C SER A 73 6.21 5.64 -1.68
N LEU A 74 5.72 6.23 -0.59
CA LEU A 74 6.05 5.79 0.77
C LEU A 74 5.46 4.42 1.08
N LEU A 75 4.32 4.04 0.50
CA LEU A 75 3.77 2.69 0.68
C LEU A 75 4.74 1.63 0.16
N ASP A 76 5.38 1.92 -0.98
CA ASP A 76 6.39 1.05 -1.58
C ASP A 76 7.68 1.03 -0.75
N LYS A 77 8.24 2.22 -0.46
CA LYS A 77 9.52 2.37 0.24
C LYS A 77 9.50 1.94 1.72
N HIS A 78 8.36 2.07 2.40
CA HIS A 78 8.22 1.75 3.84
C HIS A 78 7.50 0.44 4.14
N GLY A 79 7.30 -0.43 3.13
CA GLY A 79 6.79 -1.78 3.35
C GLY A 79 5.36 -1.80 3.89
N ARG A 80 4.44 -1.03 3.28
CA ARG A 80 3.00 -1.01 3.59
C ARG A 80 2.68 -0.55 5.02
N ASN A 81 3.28 0.56 5.45
CA ASN A 81 2.93 1.19 6.72
C ASN A 81 1.46 1.69 6.71
N HIS A 82 0.64 1.21 7.64
CA HIS A 82 -0.77 1.56 7.75
C HIS A 82 -1.02 3.07 7.92
N LYS A 83 -0.09 3.79 8.59
CA LYS A 83 -0.22 5.23 8.82
C LYS A 83 -0.28 6.03 7.51
N VAL A 84 0.30 5.51 6.42
CA VAL A 84 0.24 6.17 5.11
C VAL A 84 -1.18 6.12 4.56
N LEU A 85 -1.90 5.02 4.78
CA LEU A 85 -3.32 4.90 4.42
C LEU A 85 -4.19 5.83 5.27
N ASP A 86 -3.86 6.01 6.56
CA ASP A 86 -4.56 6.95 7.45
C ASP A 86 -4.41 8.41 6.95
N VAL A 87 -3.23 8.76 6.45
CA VAL A 87 -2.98 10.05 5.79
C VAL A 87 -3.78 10.18 4.50
N LEU A 88 -3.75 9.18 3.61
CA LEU A 88 -4.54 9.18 2.37
C LEU A 88 -6.06 9.28 2.66
N CYS A 89 -6.54 8.66 3.73
CA CYS A 89 -7.93 8.77 4.17
C CYS A 89 -8.28 10.21 4.62
N SER A 90 -7.39 10.83 5.39
CA SER A 90 -7.56 12.22 5.86
C SER A 90 -7.49 13.25 4.73
N LEU A 91 -6.79 12.93 3.63
CA LEU A 91 -6.78 13.73 2.41
C LEU A 91 -8.11 13.71 1.65
N CYS A 92 -8.85 12.60 1.75
CA CYS A 92 -10.15 12.44 1.10
C CYS A 92 -11.29 13.13 1.88
N VAL A 93 -11.24 13.10 3.22
CA VAL A 93 -12.28 13.62 4.10
C VAL A 93 -11.66 14.38 5.27
N CYS A 94 -12.03 15.65 5.42
CA CYS A 94 -11.63 16.48 6.54
C CYS A 94 -12.86 17.04 7.25
N ASN A 95 -12.96 16.82 8.56
CA ASN A 95 -14.08 17.27 9.40
C ASN A 95 -15.47 16.91 8.83
N GLY A 96 -15.59 15.76 8.18
CA GLY A 96 -16.83 15.28 7.57
C GLY A 96 -17.13 15.83 6.17
N VAL A 97 -16.27 16.69 5.61
CA VAL A 97 -16.39 17.21 4.24
C VAL A 97 -15.42 16.47 3.31
N ALA A 98 -15.96 15.96 2.20
CA ALA A 98 -15.18 15.26 1.18
C ALA A 98 -14.53 16.23 0.19
N VAL A 99 -13.26 15.99 -0.16
CA VAL A 99 -12.51 16.79 -1.16
C VAL A 99 -12.37 15.99 -2.45
N ARG A 100 -13.19 16.31 -3.46
CA ARG A 100 -13.29 15.53 -4.71
C ARG A 100 -11.98 15.48 -5.51
N SER A 101 -11.27 16.60 -5.61
CA SER A 101 -9.99 16.67 -6.33
C SER A 101 -8.97 15.67 -5.80
N ASN A 102 -8.87 15.54 -4.48
CA ASN A 102 -7.94 14.61 -3.85
C ASN A 102 -8.36 13.16 -4.07
N GLN A 103 -9.66 12.87 -4.06
CA GLN A 103 -10.19 11.53 -4.33
C GLN A 103 -9.86 11.09 -5.76
N ASP A 104 -10.04 11.97 -6.74
CA ASP A 104 -9.73 11.68 -8.15
C ASP A 104 -8.22 11.42 -8.31
N LEU A 105 -7.37 12.30 -7.77
CA LEU A 105 -5.90 12.13 -7.83
C LEU A 105 -5.40 10.87 -7.13
N ILE A 106 -5.96 10.51 -5.96
CA ILE A 106 -5.58 9.29 -5.24
C ILE A 106 -6.01 8.06 -6.06
N THR A 107 -7.21 8.07 -6.62
CA THR A 107 -7.74 6.97 -7.44
C THR A 107 -6.87 6.75 -8.68
N GLU A 108 -6.50 7.83 -9.38
CA GLU A 108 -5.65 7.79 -10.57
C GLU A 108 -4.21 7.37 -10.30
N ASN A 109 -3.68 7.61 -9.10
CA ASN A 109 -2.29 7.29 -8.78
C ASN A 109 -2.10 5.97 -8.00
N LEU A 110 -3.12 5.51 -7.26
CA LEU A 110 -3.03 4.30 -6.43
C LEU A 110 -3.54 3.03 -7.12
N LEU A 111 -4.57 3.15 -7.98
CA LEU A 111 -5.22 1.99 -8.59
C LEU A 111 -4.51 1.43 -9.83
N PRO A 112 -3.88 2.24 -10.70
CA PRO A 112 -3.13 1.71 -11.83
C PRO A 112 -1.91 0.90 -11.38
N GLY A 113 -1.58 -0.17 -12.10
CA GLY A 113 -0.48 -1.09 -11.73
C GLY A 113 -0.88 -2.10 -10.67
N ARG A 114 -1.62 -1.67 -9.64
CA ARG A 114 -2.28 -2.58 -8.66
C ARG A 114 -1.26 -3.38 -7.83
N GLU A 115 0.02 -2.98 -7.82
CA GLU A 115 1.15 -3.65 -7.17
C GLU A 115 1.35 -3.26 -5.69
N LEU A 116 0.91 -2.06 -5.31
CA LEU A 116 1.11 -1.51 -3.97
C LEU A 116 0.16 -2.12 -2.93
N LEU A 117 -1.09 -2.37 -3.34
CA LEU A 117 -2.15 -2.90 -2.50
C LEU A 117 -2.26 -4.43 -2.61
N LEU A 118 -2.80 -5.07 -1.58
CA LEU A 118 -3.08 -6.50 -1.61
C LEU A 118 -4.25 -6.78 -2.57
N GLN A 119 -4.01 -7.67 -3.53
CA GLN A 119 -5.05 -8.19 -4.40
C GLN A 119 -5.53 -9.54 -3.89
N THR A 120 -6.81 -9.80 -4.08
CA THR A 120 -7.40 -11.11 -3.82
C THR A 120 -8.35 -11.47 -4.96
N ASN A 121 -8.44 -12.75 -5.25
CA ASN A 121 -9.38 -13.29 -6.22
C ASN A 121 -9.93 -14.61 -5.71
N LEU A 122 -11.18 -14.91 -6.07
CA LEU A 122 -11.77 -16.21 -5.81
C LEU A 122 -11.10 -17.23 -6.73
N ILE A 123 -10.59 -18.30 -6.14
CA ILE A 123 -9.94 -19.40 -6.84
C ILE A 123 -10.61 -20.69 -6.41
N ASN A 124 -10.93 -21.54 -7.39
CA ASN A 124 -11.51 -22.85 -7.12
C ASN A 124 -10.50 -23.73 -6.38
N TYR A 125 -11.00 -24.55 -5.46
CA TYR A 125 -10.18 -25.57 -4.81
C TYR A 125 -9.80 -26.64 -5.84
N VAL A 126 -8.51 -26.98 -5.91
CA VAL A 126 -7.98 -27.99 -6.84
C VAL A 126 -7.27 -29.09 -6.06
N THR A 127 -7.52 -30.34 -6.46
CA THR A 127 -6.86 -31.52 -5.89
C THR A 127 -6.13 -32.29 -6.99
N SER A 128 -4.97 -32.85 -6.65
CA SER A 128 -4.22 -33.73 -7.55
C SER A 128 -4.14 -35.13 -6.95
N ILE A 129 -4.41 -36.14 -7.76
CA ILE A 129 -4.34 -37.55 -7.40
C ILE A 129 -3.29 -38.18 -8.30
N ARG A 130 -2.34 -38.93 -7.71
CA ARG A 130 -1.34 -39.68 -8.45
C ARG A 130 -1.49 -41.18 -8.18
N PRO A 131 -1.31 -42.05 -9.19
CA PRO A 131 -1.20 -43.48 -8.95
C PRO A 131 0.09 -43.77 -8.17
N ASN A 132 0.13 -44.90 -7.47
CA ASN A 132 1.30 -45.34 -6.70
C ASN A 132 2.37 -45.97 -7.62
N ILE A 133 2.76 -45.26 -8.68
CA ILE A 133 3.76 -45.68 -9.67
C ILE A 133 4.92 -44.70 -9.58
N PHE A 134 6.14 -45.24 -9.44
CA PHE A 134 7.37 -44.47 -9.39
C PHE A 134 8.32 -44.97 -10.46
N VAL A 135 8.77 -44.03 -11.29
CA VAL A 135 9.69 -44.28 -12.39
C VAL A 135 10.90 -43.40 -12.20
N GLY A 136 12.09 -44.00 -12.15
CA GLY A 136 13.35 -43.30 -12.08
C GLY A 136 14.37 -43.93 -13.00
N ARG A 137 15.33 -43.14 -13.50
CA ARG A 137 16.48 -43.67 -14.23
C ARG A 137 17.75 -43.32 -13.46
N ALA A 138 18.42 -44.33 -12.94
CA ALA A 138 19.71 -44.19 -12.28
C ALA A 138 20.71 -45.22 -12.83
N GLU A 139 22.01 -44.91 -12.79
CA GLU A 139 23.04 -45.87 -13.19
C GLU A 139 22.93 -47.17 -12.37
N GLY A 140 23.02 -48.31 -13.06
CA GLY A 140 22.84 -49.63 -12.45
C GLY A 140 21.39 -50.07 -12.22
N THR A 141 20.39 -49.22 -12.48
CA THR A 141 18.97 -49.62 -12.38
C THR A 141 18.46 -50.23 -13.68
N THR A 142 17.68 -51.31 -13.57
CA THR A 142 17.07 -52.04 -14.69
C THR A 142 15.63 -51.63 -14.96
N GLN A 143 15.15 -50.52 -14.36
CA GLN A 143 13.80 -50.03 -14.62
C GLN A 143 13.62 -49.75 -16.11
N TYR A 144 12.59 -50.35 -16.69
CA TYR A 144 12.22 -50.12 -18.07
C TYR A 144 11.93 -48.64 -18.28
N SER A 145 12.42 -48.04 -19.36
CA SER A 145 12.43 -46.58 -19.54
C SER A 145 11.27 -46.04 -20.38
N LYS A 146 10.47 -46.92 -20.99
CA LYS A 146 9.33 -46.52 -21.82
C LYS A 146 8.04 -46.78 -21.05
N TRP A 147 7.27 -45.72 -20.84
CA TRP A 147 6.02 -45.75 -20.08
C TRP A 147 4.90 -45.14 -20.89
N TYR A 148 3.68 -45.58 -20.61
CA TYR A 148 2.49 -45.18 -21.32
C TYR A 148 1.32 -45.15 -20.34
N PHE A 149 0.48 -44.13 -20.45
CA PHE A 149 -0.73 -43.96 -19.65
C PHE A 149 -1.87 -43.55 -20.57
N GLU A 150 -3.05 -44.11 -20.33
CA GLU A 150 -4.32 -43.68 -20.90
C GLU A 150 -5.23 -43.25 -19.76
N VAL A 151 -5.94 -42.15 -19.94
CA VAL A 151 -6.93 -41.65 -18.97
C VAL A 151 -8.20 -41.34 -19.75
N MET A 152 -9.30 -41.98 -19.37
CA MET A 152 -10.63 -41.67 -19.87
C MET A 152 -11.24 -40.57 -18.99
N VAL A 153 -11.88 -39.58 -19.62
CA VAL A 153 -12.56 -38.49 -18.92
C VAL A 153 -14.03 -38.54 -19.33
N ASP A 154 -14.89 -38.97 -18.40
CA ASP A 154 -16.33 -39.10 -18.66
C ASP A 154 -17.12 -37.82 -18.28
N GLU A 155 -16.59 -37.01 -17.35
CA GLU A 155 -17.23 -35.79 -16.89
C GLU A 155 -16.31 -34.57 -17.02
N VAL A 156 -16.82 -33.52 -17.65
CA VAL A 156 -16.30 -32.16 -17.59
C VAL A 156 -17.48 -31.24 -17.37
N VAL A 157 -17.62 -30.73 -16.14
CA VAL A 157 -18.74 -29.83 -15.80
C VAL A 157 -18.38 -28.41 -16.27
N PRO A 158 -19.10 -27.85 -17.28
CA PRO A 158 -18.88 -26.48 -17.70
C PRO A 158 -19.37 -25.50 -16.62
N PHE A 159 -18.80 -24.29 -16.60
CA PHE A 159 -19.27 -23.22 -15.73
C PHE A 159 -20.72 -22.85 -16.08
N LEU A 160 -21.63 -22.88 -15.09
CA LEU A 160 -22.96 -22.28 -15.23
C LEU A 160 -22.82 -20.81 -14.81
N THR A 161 -22.96 -19.90 -15.78
CA THR A 161 -22.97 -18.44 -15.56
C THR A 161 -24.21 -17.96 -14.83
#